data_AF-A0A963FXK6-F1
#
_entry.id   AF-A0A963FXK6-F1
#
_cell.length_a   1.000
_cell.length_b   1.000
_cell.length_c   1.000
_cell.angle_alpha   90.00
_cell.angle_beta   90.00
_cell.angle_gamma   90.00
#
_symmetry.space_group_name_H-M   'P 1'
#
loop_
_entity.id
_entity.type
_entity.pdbx_description
1 polymer ?
#
loop_
_entity_poly.entity_id
_entity_poly.type
_entity_poly.pdbx_seq_one_letter_code
_entity_poly.pdbx_strand_id
1 'polypeptide(L)' 'PYVPRRYTVLGTDGFGRSDTRENLRQFFEVDRHYVTVAALKALADEGQLDKARVAEAIAKYGLDPSKPNPMTV' A
#
# COMPACT_ATOMS: atom_id res chain seq x y z
N PRO A 1 7.56 4.87 24.10
CA PRO A 1 6.91 4.62 22.78
C PRO A 1 5.99 3.39 22.87
N TYR A 2 4.70 3.51 22.48
CA TYR A 2 3.70 2.44 22.65
C TYR A 2 3.77 1.33 21.59
N VAL A 3 4.41 1.59 20.44
CA VAL A 3 4.73 0.60 19.40
C VAL A 3 6.24 0.68 19.17
N PRO A 4 7.03 -0.32 19.60
CA PRO A 4 8.50 -0.22 19.62
C PRO A 4 9.18 -0.59 18.29
N ARG A 5 8.42 -1.02 17.27
CA ARG A 5 8.94 -1.41 15.94
C ARG A 5 8.49 -0.42 14.87
N ARG A 6 9.06 -0.54 13.67
CA ARG A 6 8.56 0.16 12.48
C ARG A 6 7.06 -0.11 12.33
N TYR A 7 6.30 0.96 12.15
CA TYR A 7 4.86 0.92 12.01
C TYR A 7 4.45 1.71 10.77
N THR A 8 3.79 1.02 9.84
CA THR A 8 3.28 1.57 8.59
C THR A 8 1.78 1.39 8.58
N VAL A 9 1.05 2.46 8.28
CA VAL A 9 -0.42 2.50 8.34
C VAL A 9 -0.95 2.68 6.93
N LEU A 10 -1.97 1.90 6.58
CA LEU A 10 -2.80 2.11 5.40
C LEU A 10 -4.18 2.53 5.91
N GLY A 11 -4.77 3.53 5.26
CA GLY A 11 -6.00 4.17 5.68
C GLY A 11 -6.88 4.50 4.49
N THR A 12 -8.17 4.70 4.76
CA THR A 12 -9.15 5.12 3.75
C THR A 12 -9.34 6.62 3.78
N ASP A 13 -8.23 7.35 3.77
CA ASP A 13 -8.20 8.80 3.75
C ASP A 13 -8.75 9.31 2.40
N GLY A 14 -9.72 10.21 2.43
CA GLY A 14 -10.34 10.80 1.24
C GLY A 14 -11.87 10.74 1.28
N PHE A 15 -12.52 11.31 0.27
CA PHE A 15 -13.97 11.23 0.14
C PHE A 15 -14.41 9.85 -0.36
N GLY A 16 -15.55 9.38 0.18
CA GLY A 16 -16.18 8.15 -0.27
C GLY A 16 -16.74 8.28 -1.69
N ARG A 17 -16.85 7.13 -2.37
CA ARG A 17 -17.55 7.00 -3.65
C ARG A 17 -18.35 5.71 -3.69
N SER A 18 -19.35 5.64 -4.56
CA SER A 18 -20.17 4.43 -4.76
C SER A 18 -19.46 3.47 -5.71
N ASP A 19 -19.06 2.32 -5.20
CA ASP A 19 -18.48 1.23 -5.98
C ASP A 19 -18.56 -0.09 -5.18
N THR A 20 -18.10 -1.20 -5.75
CA THR A 20 -17.95 -2.47 -5.05
C THR A 20 -16.88 -2.38 -3.96
N ARG A 21 -16.96 -3.24 -2.94
CA ARG A 21 -15.96 -3.29 -1.86
C ARG A 21 -14.55 -3.57 -2.37
N GLU A 22 -14.41 -4.38 -3.40
CA GLU A 22 -13.12 -4.71 -4.01
C GLU A 22 -12.50 -3.46 -4.63
N ASN A 23 -13.25 -2.76 -5.48
CA ASN A 23 -12.80 -1.53 -6.12
C ASN A 23 -12.51 -0.42 -5.11
N LEU A 24 -13.32 -0.29 -4.05
CA LEU A 24 -13.06 0.71 -3.01
C LEU A 24 -11.79 0.39 -2.21
N ARG A 25 -11.53 -0.87 -1.88
CA ARG A 25 -10.30 -1.25 -1.17
C ARG A 25 -9.05 -1.04 -2.02
N GLN A 26 -9.14 -1.30 -3.32
CA GLN A 26 -8.05 -1.01 -4.25
C GLN A 26 -7.86 0.50 -4.45
N PHE A 27 -8.95 1.25 -4.55
CA PHE A 27 -8.93 2.71 -4.66
C PHE A 27 -8.27 3.35 -3.44
N PHE A 28 -8.72 3.01 -2.23
CA PHE A 28 -8.18 3.52 -0.98
C PHE A 28 -6.84 2.89 -0.57
N GLU A 29 -6.27 1.99 -1.38
CA GLU A 29 -4.95 1.41 -1.09
C GLU A 29 -4.90 0.54 0.19
N VAL A 30 -6.01 -0.10 0.54
CA VAL A 30 -6.16 -0.89 1.79
C VAL A 30 -6.40 -2.38 1.55
N ASP A 31 -6.25 -2.85 0.31
CA ASP A 31 -6.39 -4.28 0.00
C ASP A 31 -5.14 -5.11 0.38
N ARG A 32 -5.24 -6.43 0.19
CA ARG A 32 -4.15 -7.37 0.50
C ARG A 32 -2.86 -7.10 -0.28
N HIS A 33 -2.95 -6.53 -1.48
CA HIS A 33 -1.80 -6.26 -2.34
C HIS A 33 -1.02 -5.06 -1.81
N TYR A 34 -1.72 -4.00 -1.40
CA TYR A 34 -1.10 -2.85 -0.74
C TYR A 34 -0.48 -3.22 0.60
N VAL A 35 -1.13 -4.05 1.43
CA VAL A 35 -0.53 -4.57 2.67
C VAL A 35 0.76 -5.34 2.39
N THR A 36 0.78 -6.17 1.34
CA THR A 36 1.96 -6.94 0.95
C THR A 36 3.11 -6.01 0.55
N VAL A 37 2.85 -5.03 -0.32
CA VAL A 37 3.87 -4.08 -0.77
C VAL A 37 4.39 -3.24 0.39
N ALA A 38 3.52 -2.77 1.30
CA ALA A 38 3.92 -2.03 2.50
C ALA A 38 4.86 -2.86 3.40
N ALA A 39 4.55 -4.14 3.61
CA ALA A 39 5.39 -5.04 4.39
C ALA A 39 6.75 -5.30 3.72
N LEU A 40 6.77 -5.59 2.41
CA LEU A 40 8.02 -5.80 1.66
C LEU A 40 8.88 -4.52 1.65
N LYS A 41 8.25 -3.37 1.49
CA LYS A 41 8.92 -2.06 1.54
C LYS A 41 9.53 -1.79 2.92
N ALA A 42 8.81 -2.08 4.00
CA ALA A 42 9.34 -1.95 5.36
C ALA A 42 10.58 -2.82 5.57
N LEU A 43 10.57 -4.08 5.11
CA LEU A 43 11.74 -4.96 5.17
C LEU A 43 12.90 -4.45 4.33
N ALA A 44 12.62 -3.91 3.14
CA ALA A 44 13.65 -3.36 2.26
C ALA A 44 14.28 -2.08 2.82
N ASP A 45 13.51 -1.24 3.51
CA ASP A 45 14.01 -0.04 4.19
C ASP A 45 14.86 -0.36 5.43
N GLU A 46 14.65 -1.52 6.03
CA GLU A 46 15.50 -2.08 7.09
C GLU A 46 16.71 -2.87 6.53
N GLY A 47 16.87 -2.93 5.20
CA GLY A 47 17.97 -3.65 4.56
C GLY A 47 17.87 -5.19 4.62
N GLN A 48 16.72 -5.72 5.05
CA GLN A 48 16.49 -7.17 5.16
C GLN A 48 16.02 -7.79 3.83
N LEU A 49 15.67 -6.97 2.85
CA LEU A 49 15.15 -7.40 1.55
C LEU A 49 15.67 -6.47 0.45
N ASP A 50 15.93 -7.01 -0.74
CA ASP A 50 16.23 -6.20 -1.91
C ASP A 50 15.00 -5.39 -2.35
N LYS A 51 15.21 -4.10 -2.65
CA LYS A 51 14.19 -3.20 -3.20
C LYS A 51 13.62 -3.71 -4.53
N ALA A 52 14.38 -4.49 -5.30
CA ALA A 52 13.89 -5.14 -6.51
C ALA A 52 12.64 -6.01 -6.25
N ARG A 53 12.56 -6.68 -5.10
CA ARG A 53 11.39 -7.50 -4.72
C ARG A 53 10.12 -6.67 -4.51
N VAL A 54 10.27 -5.43 -4.05
CA VAL A 54 9.14 -4.51 -3.91
C VAL A 54 8.61 -4.13 -5.30
N ALA A 55 9.51 -3.80 -6.24
CA ALA A 55 9.14 -3.49 -7.62
C ALA A 55 8.48 -4.67 -8.34
N GLU A 56 9.01 -5.89 -8.16
CA GLU A 56 8.40 -7.12 -8.66
C GLU A 56 6.98 -7.33 -8.12
N ALA A 57 6.74 -7.08 -6.83
CA ALA A 57 5.42 -7.22 -6.23
C ALA A 57 4.41 -6.19 -6.76
N ILE A 58 4.83 -4.92 -6.92
CA ILE A 58 4.01 -3.87 -7.53
C ILE A 58 3.57 -4.28 -8.94
N ALA A 59 4.52 -4.73 -9.77
CA ALA A 59 4.23 -5.18 -11.13
C ALA A 59 3.33 -6.43 -11.15
N LYS A 60 3.63 -7.42 -10.31
CA LYS A 60 2.85 -8.67 -10.21
C LYS A 60 1.39 -8.44 -9.84
N TYR A 61 1.12 -7.44 -9.01
CA TYR A 61 -0.23 -7.13 -8.54
C TYR A 61 -0.93 -6.03 -9.35
N GLY A 62 -0.27 -5.50 -10.39
CA GLY A 62 -0.85 -4.45 -11.23
C GLY A 62 -1.15 -3.16 -10.47
N LEU A 63 -0.36 -2.83 -9.44
CA LEU A 63 -0.53 -1.59 -8.70
C LEU A 63 0.10 -0.44 -9.48
N ASP A 64 -0.63 0.66 -9.60
CA ASP A 64 -0.14 1.88 -10.24
C ASP A 64 0.49 2.81 -9.19
N PRO A 65 1.82 3.01 -9.19
CA PRO A 65 2.48 3.93 -8.26
C PRO A 65 2.27 5.40 -8.60
N SER A 66 1.78 5.70 -9.81
CA SER A 66 1.54 7.05 -10.31
C SER A 66 0.09 7.51 -10.16
N LYS A 67 -0.78 6.65 -9.64
CA LYS A 67 -2.19 7.02 -9.43
C LYS A 67 -2.29 8.18 -8.43
N PRO A 68 -3.28 9.08 -8.60
CA PRO A 68 -3.51 10.16 -7.64
C PRO A 68 -3.78 9.63 -6.24
N ASN A 69 -3.34 10.38 -5.22
CA ASN A 69 -3.63 10.06 -3.83
C ASN A 69 -5.15 10.17 -3.58
N PRO A 70 -5.81 9.18 -2.94
CA PRO A 70 -7.24 9.21 -2.63
C PRO A 70 -7.74 10.46 -1.89
N MET A 71 -6.88 11.18 -1.17
CA MET A 71 -7.19 12.46 -0.52
C MET A 71 -7.32 13.66 -1.47
N THR A 72 -6.76 13.55 -2.68
CA THR A 72 -6.64 14.67 -3.63
C THR A 72 -7.64 14.60 -4.79
N VAL A 73 -8.51 13.59 -4.77
CA VAL A 73 -9.49 13.30 -5.82
C VAL A 73 -10.92 13.47 -5.33
#